data_AF-A0A1Y1XTK4-F1
#
_entry.id   AF-A0A1Y1XTK4-F1
#
_cell.length_a   1.000
_cell.length_b   1.000
_cell.length_c   1.000
_cell.angle_alpha   90.00
_cell.angle_beta   90.00
_cell.angle_gamma   90.00
#
_symmetry.space_group_name_H-M   'P 1'
#
loop_
_entity.id
_entity.type
_entity.pdbx_description
1 polymer ?
#
loop_
_entity_poly.entity_id
_entity_poly.type
_entity_poly.pdbx_seq_one_letter_code
_entity_poly.pdbx_strand_id
1 'polypeptide(L)'
;MDIPDRLAQYGHNELGGAGGIKWYTVLSYQLKDAINYILVAVTVLSFVQRDYITGSLILAITLFNTCLSVHQGYQAEQTMQALRGMSSPTACVIRNGEESVVSSRDVVPGDVLVIQEGDSIAADVRLFFVTNFEVNEALLTGESEHVSKKLDPLEKGDMPLGDRSNMAYSSTIASKGR
;
A
#
# COMPACT_ATOMS: atom_id res chain seq x y z
N MET A 1 -23.83 14.03 9.32
CA MET A 1 -22.37 14.23 9.23
C MET A 1 -22.04 14.07 7.78
N ASP A 2 -21.63 15.15 7.13
CA ASP A 2 -21.48 15.18 5.68
C ASP A 2 -20.16 14.51 5.28
N ILE A 3 -20.08 14.06 4.03
CA ILE A 3 -18.90 13.35 3.48
C ILE A 3 -17.58 14.11 3.71
N PRO A 4 -17.51 15.46 3.53
CA PRO A 4 -16.28 16.22 3.79
C PRO A 4 -15.79 16.12 5.23
N ASP A 5 -16.72 16.10 6.20
CA ASP A 5 -16.38 16.00 7.63
C ASP A 5 -15.79 14.63 7.96
N ARG A 6 -16.34 13.57 7.35
CA ARG A 6 -15.83 12.20 7.53
C ARG A 6 -14.45 12.03 6.91
N LEU A 7 -14.23 12.60 5.73
CA LEU A 7 -12.93 12.54 5.07
C LEU A 7 -11.87 13.34 5.84
N ALA A 8 -12.26 14.45 6.48
CA ALA A 8 -11.39 15.18 7.41
C ALA A 8 -11.09 14.41 8.71
N GLN A 9 -12.04 13.62 9.22
CA GLN A 9 -11.89 12.86 10.46
C GLN A 9 -11.10 11.55 10.26
N TYR A 10 -11.40 10.79 9.21
CA TYR A 10 -10.85 9.46 8.97
C TYR A 10 -9.68 9.45 7.96
N GLY A 11 -9.52 10.51 7.17
CA GLY A 11 -8.55 10.55 6.08
C GLY A 11 -9.02 9.78 4.84
N HIS A 12 -8.16 9.72 3.83
CA HIS A 12 -8.41 8.94 2.62
C HIS A 12 -8.31 7.44 2.92
N ASN A 13 -9.13 6.62 2.27
CA ASN A 13 -9.09 5.17 2.34
C ASN A 13 -7.93 4.62 1.51
N GLU A 14 -6.72 4.81 2.04
CA GLU A 14 -5.50 4.31 1.45
C GLU A 14 -4.61 3.68 2.51
N LEU A 15 -4.04 2.53 2.18
CA LEU A 15 -2.94 1.98 2.96
C LEU A 15 -1.76 2.93 2.81
N GLY A 16 -1.25 3.43 3.94
CA GLY A 16 -0.16 4.38 3.98
C GLY A 16 0.94 3.94 3.02
N GLY A 17 1.12 4.68 1.94
CA GLY A 17 2.22 4.42 1.03
C GLY A 17 3.49 4.46 1.84
N ALA A 18 4.35 3.44 1.70
CA ALA A 18 5.74 3.51 2.15
C ALA A 18 6.33 4.76 1.50
N GLY A 19 6.23 5.90 2.18
CA GLY A 19 6.47 7.18 1.58
C GLY A 19 7.91 7.21 1.13
N GLY A 20 8.16 7.76 -0.06
CA GLY A 20 9.42 8.40 -0.42
C GLY A 20 10.66 7.71 0.09
N ILE A 21 11.47 7.06 -0.76
CA ILE A 21 12.87 6.82 -0.38
C ILE A 21 13.51 8.20 -0.18
N LYS A 22 13.48 8.66 1.07
CA LYS A 22 13.97 9.96 1.49
C LYS A 22 15.49 9.91 1.38
N TRP A 23 16.08 10.90 0.72
CA TRP A 23 17.53 10.98 0.51
C TRP A 23 18.33 10.87 1.83
N TYR A 24 17.79 11.38 2.93
CA TYR A 24 18.41 11.27 4.27
C TYR A 24 18.36 9.84 4.82
N THR A 25 17.34 9.05 4.48
CA THR A 25 17.27 7.63 4.83
C THR A 25 18.37 6.85 4.11
N VAL A 26 18.58 7.12 2.82
CA VAL A 26 19.67 6.52 2.03
C VAL A 26 21.04 6.88 2.60
N LEU A 27 21.25 8.15 2.96
CA LEU A 27 22.50 8.60 3.59
C LEU A 27 22.72 7.92 4.95
N SER A 28 21.67 7.77 5.76
CA SER A 28 21.75 7.08 7.05
C SER A 28 22.05 5.59 6.90
N TYR A 29 21.59 4.96 5.82
CA TYR A 29 21.88 3.56 5.50
C TYR A 29 23.33 3.38 5.06
N GLN A 30 23.84 4.28 4.21
CA GLN A 30 25.24 4.29 3.80
C GLN A 30 26.19 4.47 4.99
N LEU A 31 25.82 5.29 5.99
CA LEU A 31 26.62 5.45 7.22
C LEU A 31 26.53 4.24 8.17
N LYS A 32 25.59 3.32 7.98
CA LYS A 32 25.47 2.10 8.78
C LYS A 32 26.15 0.89 8.14
N ASP A 33 26.53 1.01 6.87
CA ASP A 33 27.20 -0.06 6.14
C ASP A 33 28.69 -0.13 6.53
N ALA A 34 29.12 -1.31 6.99
CA ALA A 34 30.49 -1.60 7.36
C ALA A 34 31.48 -1.34 6.21
N ILE A 35 31.07 -1.54 4.96
CA ILE A 35 31.94 -1.31 3.79
C ILE A 35 32.25 0.18 3.61
N ASN A 36 31.30 1.06 3.95
CA ASN A 36 31.47 2.50 3.81
C ASN A 36 32.45 3.05 4.86
N TYR A 37 32.44 2.50 6.07
CA TYR A 37 33.46 2.83 7.07
C TYR A 37 34.88 2.51 6.59
N ILE A 38 35.05 1.38 5.89
CA ILE A 38 36.35 1.01 5.30
C ILE A 38 36.73 2.01 4.22
N LEU A 39 35.81 2.38 3.32
CA LEU A 39 36.05 3.37 2.26
C LEU A 39 36.44 4.75 2.81
N VAL A 40 35.76 5.21 3.86
CA VAL A 40 36.10 6.47 4.55
C VAL A 40 37.47 6.36 5.20
N ALA A 41 37.77 5.26 5.89
CA ALA A 41 39.07 5.05 6.52
C ALA A 41 40.22 5.03 5.49
N VAL A 42 40.05 4.35 4.35
CA VAL A 42 41.02 4.30 3.26
C VAL A 42 41.21 5.70 2.66
N THR A 43 40.11 6.44 2.42
CA THR A 43 40.17 7.81 1.90
C THR A 43 40.99 8.71 2.83
N VAL A 44 40.71 8.68 4.14
CA VAL A 44 41.45 9.46 5.15
C VAL A 44 42.93 9.05 5.18
N LEU A 45 43.24 7.75 5.17
CA LEU A 45 44.61 7.25 5.17
C LEU A 45 45.40 7.70 3.92
N SER A 46 44.78 7.74 2.74
CA SER A 46 45.41 8.26 1.51
C SER A 46 45.73 9.75 1.61
N PHE A 47 44.83 10.56 2.16
CA PHE A 47 45.10 11.99 2.39
C PHE A 47 46.21 12.23 3.41
N VAL A 48 46.30 11.39 4.47
CA VAL A 48 47.39 11.45 5.46
C VAL A 48 48.74 11.12 4.82
N GLN A 49 48.77 10.15 3.89
CA GLN A 49 49.97 9.80 3.12
C GLN A 49 50.33 10.82 2.03
N ARG A 50 49.57 11.91 1.91
CA ARG A 50 49.68 12.93 0.84
C ARG A 50 49.49 12.38 -0.56
N ASP A 51 48.88 11.21 -0.69
CA ASP A 51 48.44 10.66 -1.97
C ASP A 51 47.05 11.21 -2.30
N TYR A 52 47.05 12.46 -2.78
CA TYR A 52 45.85 13.15 -3.19
C TYR A 52 45.19 12.53 -4.43
N ILE A 53 45.95 11.81 -5.26
CA ILE A 53 45.45 11.20 -6.48
C ILE A 53 44.55 10.01 -6.11
N THR A 54 45.04 9.09 -5.28
CA THR A 54 44.26 7.93 -4.85
C THR A 54 43.08 8.33 -3.97
N GLY A 55 43.28 9.26 -3.03
CA GLY A 55 42.21 9.75 -2.14
C GLY A 55 41.07 10.44 -2.91
N SER A 56 41.40 11.28 -3.91
CA SER A 56 40.38 11.95 -4.72
C SER A 56 39.63 11.00 -5.65
N LEU A 57 40.29 9.96 -6.18
CA LEU A 57 39.66 8.94 -7.02
C LEU A 57 38.60 8.14 -6.23
N ILE A 58 38.95 7.67 -5.04
CA ILE A 58 38.04 6.90 -4.18
C ILE A 58 36.84 7.76 -3.76
N LEU A 59 37.09 9.02 -3.39
CA LEU A 59 36.05 9.97 -3.03
C LEU A 59 35.09 10.21 -4.21
N ALA A 60 35.62 10.41 -5.42
CA ALA A 60 34.81 10.63 -6.62
C ALA A 60 33.93 9.42 -6.96
N ILE A 61 34.49 8.20 -6.91
CA ILE A 61 33.74 6.96 -7.17
C ILE A 61 32.63 6.76 -6.14
N THR A 62 32.91 7.04 -4.86
CA THR A 62 31.93 6.89 -3.76
C THR A 62 30.78 7.87 -3.93
N LEU A 63 31.08 9.15 -4.18
CA LEU A 63 30.05 10.18 -4.43
C LEU A 63 29.19 9.84 -5.65
N PHE A 64 29.82 9.36 -6.72
CA PHE A 64 29.12 8.93 -7.93
C PHE A 64 28.18 7.75 -7.65
N ASN A 65 28.65 6.74 -6.91
CA ASN A 65 27.84 5.59 -6.53
C ASN A 65 26.64 6.00 -5.65
N THR A 66 26.85 6.89 -4.67
CA THR A 66 25.76 7.44 -3.85
C THR A 66 24.73 8.17 -4.71
N CYS A 67 25.16 8.98 -5.68
CA CYS A 67 24.26 9.67 -6.59
C CYS A 67 23.43 8.70 -7.43
N LEU A 68 24.08 7.66 -7.99
CA LEU A 68 23.39 6.59 -8.72
C LEU A 68 22.40 5.84 -7.83
N SER A 69 22.77 5.53 -6.59
CA SER A 69 21.91 4.83 -5.63
C SER A 69 20.65 5.64 -5.30
N VAL A 70 20.79 6.95 -5.08
CA VAL A 70 19.64 7.85 -4.85
C VAL A 70 18.75 7.91 -6.09
N HIS A 71 19.33 8.06 -7.29
CA HIS A 71 18.56 8.11 -8.54
C HIS A 71 17.82 6.80 -8.83
N GLN A 72 18.48 5.65 -8.62
CA GLN A 72 17.86 4.32 -8.73
C GLN A 72 16.70 4.15 -7.74
N GLY A 73 16.86 4.65 -6.51
CA GLY A 73 15.80 4.68 -5.51
C GLY A 73 14.57 5.46 -5.98
N TYR A 74 14.76 6.67 -6.52
CA TYR A 74 13.66 7.48 -7.06
C TYR A 74 12.95 6.80 -8.23
N GLN A 75 13.68 6.22 -9.17
CA GLN A 75 13.08 5.52 -10.32
C GLN A 75 12.29 4.27 -9.89
N ALA A 76 12.80 3.51 -8.93
CA ALA A 76 12.11 2.35 -8.37
C ALA A 76 10.80 2.77 -7.68
N GLU A 77 10.83 3.86 -6.91
CA GLU A 77 9.64 4.38 -6.24
C GLU A 77 8.60 4.90 -7.24
N GLN A 78 9.03 5.63 -8.27
CA GLN A 78 8.12 6.12 -9.30
C GLN A 78 7.41 4.97 -10.02
N THR A 79 8.13 3.87 -10.28
CA THR A 79 7.54 2.66 -10.89
C THR A 79 6.52 2.01 -9.96
N MET A 80 6.82 1.94 -8.66
CA MET A 80 5.87 1.45 -7.65
C MET A 80 4.64 2.35 -7.50
N GLN A 81 4.81 3.68 -7.53
CA GLN A 81 3.70 4.63 -7.50
C GLN A 81 2.84 4.54 -8.77
N ALA A 82 3.44 4.38 -9.94
CA ALA A 82 2.72 4.18 -11.20
C ALA A 82 1.91 2.88 -11.18
N LEU A 83 2.48 1.77 -10.70
CA LEU A 83 1.75 0.51 -10.54
C LEU A 83 0.59 0.65 -9.55
N ARG A 84 0.80 1.34 -8.42
CA ARG A 84 -0.29 1.65 -7.46
C ARG A 84 -1.39 2.52 -8.07
N GLY A 85 -1.03 3.52 -8.87
CA GLY A 85 -1.97 4.42 -9.53
C GLY A 85 -2.79 3.74 -10.63
N MET A 86 -2.17 2.85 -11.40
CA MET A 86 -2.85 2.06 -12.45
C MET A 86 -3.79 0.99 -11.89
N SER A 87 -3.55 0.53 -10.67
CA SER A 87 -4.39 -0.43 -9.96
C SER A 87 -5.34 0.21 -8.94
N SER A 88 -5.48 1.54 -8.90
CA SER A 88 -6.41 2.16 -7.95
C SER A 88 -7.83 1.66 -8.26
N PRO A 89 -8.42 0.82 -7.40
CA PRO A 89 -9.75 0.33 -7.66
C PRO A 89 -10.70 1.52 -7.62
N THR A 90 -11.73 1.48 -8.44
CA THR A 90 -12.89 2.36 -8.32
C THR A 90 -13.96 1.62 -7.54
N ALA A 91 -14.77 2.35 -6.77
CA ALA A 91 -15.90 1.81 -6.03
C ALA A 91 -17.20 2.45 -6.53
N CYS A 92 -18.24 1.66 -6.72
CA CYS A 92 -19.58 2.19 -6.89
C CYS A 92 -20.19 2.45 -5.51
N VAL A 93 -20.58 3.69 -5.23
CA VAL A 93 -21.19 4.12 -3.97
C VAL A 93 -22.51 4.82 -4.20
N ILE A 94 -23.47 4.59 -3.32
CA ILE A 94 -24.75 5.31 -3.30
C ILE A 94 -24.61 6.51 -2.36
N ARG A 95 -24.67 7.71 -2.93
CA ARG A 95 -24.60 8.99 -2.21
C ARG A 95 -25.79 9.85 -2.65
N ASN A 96 -26.51 10.45 -1.69
CA ASN A 96 -27.73 11.23 -1.96
C ASN A 96 -28.82 10.47 -2.77
N GLY A 97 -28.83 9.13 -2.72
CA GLY A 97 -29.78 8.30 -3.45
C GLY A 97 -29.42 8.00 -4.91
N GLU A 98 -28.27 8.49 -5.40
CA GLU A 98 -27.75 8.19 -6.73
C GLU A 98 -26.50 7.30 -6.64
N GLU A 99 -26.37 6.38 -7.60
CA GLU A 99 -25.15 5.59 -7.78
C GLU A 99 -24.06 6.45 -8.44
N SER A 100 -22.89 6.48 -7.83
CA SER A 100 -21.74 7.25 -8.31
C SER A 100 -20.48 6.39 -8.21
N VAL A 101 -19.65 6.43 -9.26
CA VAL A 101 -18.34 5.77 -9.25
C VAL A 101 -17.31 6.73 -8.70
N VAL A 102 -16.66 6.36 -7.59
CA VAL A 102 -15.64 7.16 -6.91
C VAL A 102 -14.32 6.39 -6.84
N SER A 103 -13.21 7.08 -6.63
CA SER A 103 -11.95 6.40 -6.32
C SER A 103 -12.10 5.65 -5.00
N SER A 104 -11.54 4.44 -4.89
CA SER A 104 -11.52 3.72 -3.60
C SER A 104 -10.87 4.53 -2.48
N ARG A 105 -9.99 5.49 -2.81
CA ARG A 105 -9.36 6.43 -1.85
C ARG A 105 -10.33 7.41 -1.22
N ASP A 106 -11.44 7.70 -1.88
CA ASP A 106 -12.45 8.67 -1.45
C ASP A 106 -13.65 8.00 -0.75
N VAL A 107 -13.60 6.68 -0.58
CA VAL A 107 -14.60 5.91 0.17
C VAL A 107 -14.41 6.20 1.66
N VAL A 108 -15.50 6.56 2.35
CA VAL A 108 -15.46 6.89 3.78
C VAL A 108 -16.38 5.98 4.59
N PRO A 109 -16.12 5.78 5.90
CA PRO A 109 -17.01 5.00 6.76
C PRO A 109 -18.45 5.51 6.68
N GLY A 110 -19.37 4.59 6.38
CA GLY A 110 -20.81 4.85 6.23
C GLY A 110 -21.25 5.28 4.83
N ASP A 111 -20.39 5.19 3.82
CA ASP A 111 -20.82 5.05 2.43
C ASP A 111 -21.53 3.70 2.23
N VAL A 112 -22.47 3.66 1.28
CA VAL A 112 -23.12 2.42 0.85
C VAL A 112 -22.46 1.96 -0.44
N LEU A 113 -21.71 0.85 -0.38
CA LEU A 113 -21.04 0.30 -1.56
C LEU A 113 -21.98 -0.65 -2.30
N VAL A 114 -21.99 -0.54 -3.64
CA VAL A 114 -22.61 -1.51 -4.54
C VAL A 114 -21.48 -2.35 -5.13
N ILE A 115 -21.54 -3.66 -4.88
CA ILE A 115 -20.50 -4.61 -5.29
C ILE A 115 -21.13 -5.59 -6.26
N GLN A 116 -20.50 -5.79 -7.42
CA GLN A 116 -20.94 -6.73 -8.44
C GLN A 116 -19.87 -7.79 -8.70
N GLU A 117 -20.26 -8.87 -9.35
CA GLU A 117 -19.33 -9.89 -9.83
C GLU A 117 -18.20 -9.28 -10.67
N GLY A 118 -16.96 -9.59 -10.29
CA GLY A 118 -15.74 -9.05 -10.89
C GLY A 118 -15.17 -7.81 -10.19
N ASP A 119 -15.94 -7.16 -9.30
CA ASP A 119 -15.46 -5.98 -8.60
C ASP A 119 -14.45 -6.33 -7.50
N SER A 120 -13.45 -5.47 -7.34
CA SER A 120 -12.58 -5.50 -6.16
C SER A 120 -13.22 -4.71 -5.03
N ILE A 121 -13.28 -5.31 -3.85
CA ILE A 121 -13.89 -4.68 -2.68
C ILE A 121 -12.97 -3.56 -2.18
N ALA A 122 -13.48 -2.34 -2.16
CA ALA A 122 -12.69 -1.13 -1.90
C ALA A 122 -12.33 -0.91 -0.41
N ALA A 123 -13.20 -1.34 0.50
CA ALA A 123 -13.05 -1.18 1.94
C ALA A 123 -13.68 -2.38 2.66
N ASP A 124 -13.34 -2.57 3.93
CA ASP A 124 -14.01 -3.57 4.76
C ASP A 124 -15.47 -3.14 4.99
N VAL A 125 -16.41 -3.99 4.57
CA VAL A 125 -17.84 -3.68 4.57
C VAL A 125 -18.66 -4.71 5.35
N ARG A 126 -19.68 -4.22 6.03
CA ARG A 126 -20.75 -5.05 6.61
C ARG A 126 -21.83 -5.24 5.56
N LEU A 127 -22.10 -6.50 5.22
CA LEU A 127 -23.14 -6.84 4.26
C LEU A 127 -24.52 -6.69 4.91
N PHE A 128 -25.43 -6.00 4.22
CA PHE A 128 -26.84 -5.84 4.63
C PHE A 128 -27.83 -6.26 3.55
N PHE A 129 -27.36 -6.48 2.31
CA PHE A 129 -28.11 -7.05 1.19
C PHE A 129 -27.15 -7.95 0.39
N VAL A 130 -27.59 -9.17 0.04
CA VAL A 130 -26.82 -10.11 -0.79
C VAL A 130 -27.76 -10.99 -1.62
N THR A 131 -27.35 -11.32 -2.83
CA THR A 131 -28.02 -12.25 -3.75
C THR A 131 -26.98 -13.21 -4.31
N ASN A 132 -26.88 -14.41 -3.72
CA ASN A 132 -25.91 -15.44 -4.11
C ASN A 132 -24.46 -14.91 -4.20
N PHE A 133 -24.09 -14.10 -3.21
CA PHE A 133 -22.82 -13.38 -3.18
C PHE A 133 -21.70 -14.28 -2.68
N GLU A 134 -20.64 -14.43 -3.49
CA GLU A 134 -19.44 -15.20 -3.17
C GLU A 134 -18.21 -14.33 -3.36
N VAL A 135 -17.26 -14.42 -2.43
CA VAL A 135 -16.02 -13.63 -2.44
C VAL A 135 -14.82 -14.56 -2.44
N ASN A 136 -13.82 -14.23 -3.26
CA ASN A 136 -12.51 -14.86 -3.21
C ASN A 136 -11.64 -14.17 -2.15
N GLU A 137 -11.42 -14.85 -1.03
CA GLU A 137 -10.63 -14.35 0.10
C GLU A 137 -9.22 -14.95 0.16
N ALA A 138 -8.73 -15.57 -0.93
CA ALA A 138 -7.44 -16.24 -0.97
C ALA A 138 -6.26 -15.35 -0.55
N LEU A 139 -6.33 -14.04 -0.81
CA LEU A 139 -5.32 -13.07 -0.40
C LEU A 139 -5.25 -12.86 1.14
N LEU A 140 -6.34 -13.13 1.86
CA LEU A 140 -6.45 -12.92 3.30
C LEU A 140 -6.34 -14.23 4.09
N THR A 141 -6.96 -15.30 3.60
CA THR A 141 -7.03 -16.59 4.29
C THR A 141 -6.01 -17.60 3.78
N GLY A 142 -5.50 -17.41 2.56
CA GLY A 142 -4.67 -18.41 1.86
C GLY A 142 -5.48 -19.57 1.27
N GLU A 143 -6.81 -19.55 1.40
CA GLU A 143 -7.70 -20.58 0.88
C GLU A 143 -8.28 -20.15 -0.48
N SER A 144 -8.10 -20.97 -1.51
CA SER A 144 -8.56 -20.66 -2.87
C SER A 144 -10.06 -20.88 -3.09
N GLU A 145 -10.79 -21.37 -2.08
CA GLU A 145 -12.21 -21.63 -2.18
C GLU A 145 -13.02 -20.33 -1.99
N HIS A 146 -14.10 -20.22 -2.76
CA HIS A 146 -15.00 -19.07 -2.69
C HIS A 146 -15.85 -19.16 -1.42
N VAL A 147 -15.86 -18.07 -0.65
CA VAL A 147 -16.64 -17.99 0.58
C VAL A 147 -17.99 -17.37 0.28
N SER A 148 -19.07 -18.15 0.48
CA SER A 148 -20.43 -17.66 0.36
C SER A 148 -20.80 -16.77 1.54
N LYS A 149 -21.28 -15.56 1.24
CA LYS A 149 -21.58 -14.54 2.25
C LYS A 149 -23.06 -14.54 2.63
N LYS A 150 -23.33 -14.28 3.90
CA LYS A 150 -24.68 -14.33 4.52
C LYS A 150 -24.92 -13.11 5.41
N LEU A 151 -26.18 -12.76 5.62
CA LEU A 151 -26.55 -11.60 6.45
C LEU A 151 -26.66 -11.92 7.94
N ASP A 152 -26.72 -13.21 8.27
CA ASP A 152 -26.97 -13.69 9.62
C ASP A 152 -25.99 -13.07 10.64
N PRO A 153 -26.47 -12.74 11.85
CA PRO A 153 -25.59 -12.32 12.93
C PRO A 153 -24.60 -13.44 13.23
N LEU A 154 -23.31 -13.09 13.32
CA LEU A 154 -22.30 -14.04 13.78
C LEU A 154 -22.44 -14.26 15.28
N GLU A 155 -22.07 -15.45 15.75
CA GLU A 155 -22.00 -15.75 17.17
C GLU A 155 -21.01 -14.82 17.88
N LYS A 156 -21.31 -14.46 19.14
CA LYS A 156 -20.43 -13.61 19.93
C LYS A 156 -19.18 -14.39 20.33
N GLY A 157 -18.04 -14.06 19.73
CA GLY A 157 -16.73 -14.63 20.05
C GLY A 157 -15.62 -14.04 19.19
N ASP A 158 -14.37 -14.39 19.52
CA ASP A 158 -13.22 -14.05 18.69
C ASP A 158 -13.12 -15.04 17.53
N MET A 159 -13.82 -14.71 16.44
CA MET A 159 -13.94 -15.57 15.27
C MET A 159 -12.87 -15.21 14.24
N PRO A 160 -12.19 -16.19 13.61
CA PRO A 160 -11.23 -15.97 12.52
C PRO A 160 -11.84 -15.15 11.38
N LEU A 161 -10.99 -14.42 10.63
CA LEU A 161 -11.45 -13.52 9.55
C LEU A 161 -12.29 -14.24 8.49
N GLY A 162 -11.90 -15.45 8.09
CA GLY A 162 -12.60 -16.23 7.05
C GLY A 162 -13.99 -16.73 7.47
N ASP A 163 -14.20 -16.97 8.77
CA ASP A 163 -15.49 -17.43 9.29
C ASP A 163 -16.54 -16.31 9.36
N ARG A 164 -16.12 -15.04 9.20
CA ARG A 164 -17.01 -13.87 9.22
C ARG A 164 -17.75 -13.72 7.88
N SER A 165 -18.70 -14.61 7.64
CA SER A 165 -19.53 -14.66 6.43
C SER A 165 -20.39 -13.42 6.17
N ASN A 166 -20.49 -12.52 7.15
CA ASN A 166 -21.35 -11.34 7.11
C ASN A 166 -20.59 -10.02 6.84
N MET A 167 -19.29 -10.15 6.60
CA MET A 167 -18.36 -9.09 6.21
C MET A 167 -17.74 -9.43 4.86
N ALA A 168 -17.35 -8.40 4.11
CA ALA A 168 -16.46 -8.53 2.96
C ALA A 168 -15.29 -7.57 3.12
N TYR A 169 -14.10 -7.96 2.68
CA TYR A 169 -12.86 -7.28 3.06
C TYR A 169 -12.21 -6.56 1.88
N SER A 170 -11.52 -5.46 2.17
CA SER A 170 -10.74 -4.72 1.16
C SER A 170 -9.76 -5.63 0.43
N SER A 171 -9.57 -5.39 -0.87
CA SER A 171 -8.64 -6.12 -1.74
C SER A 171 -9.03 -7.58 -2.05
N THR A 172 -10.20 -8.04 -1.61
CA THR A 172 -10.81 -9.28 -2.11
C THR A 172 -11.62 -9.02 -3.37
N ILE A 173 -11.96 -10.09 -4.10
CA ILE A 173 -12.69 -9.99 -5.37
C ILE A 173 -14.05 -10.67 -5.21
N ALA A 174 -15.11 -9.97 -5.62
CA ALA A 174 -16.43 -10.57 -5.72
C ALA A 174 -16.45 -11.56 -6.89
N SER A 175 -16.55 -12.85 -6.58
CA SER A 175 -16.50 -13.90 -7.59
C SER A 175 -17.85 -14.19 -8.22
N LYS A 176 -18.95 -13.87 -7.52
CA LYS A 176 -20.30 -14.14 -7.99
C LYS A 176 -21.32 -13.31 -7.24
N GLY A 177 -22.41 -12.95 -7.93
CA GLY A 177 -23.57 -12.31 -7.32
C GLY A 177 -23.40 -10.81 -7.07
N ARG A 178 -24.25 -10.26 -6.21
CA ARG A 178 -24.30 -8.84 -5.81
C ARG A 178 -24.97 -8.65 -4.45
#